data_AF-A0A1H6WQV9-F1
#
_entry.id   AF-A0A1H6WQV9-F1
#
_cell.length_a   1.000
_cell.length_b   1.000
_cell.length_c   1.000
_cell.angle_alpha   90.00
_cell.angle_beta   90.00
_cell.angle_gamma   90.00
#
_symmetry.space_group_name_H-M   'P 1'
#
loop_
_entity.id
_entity.type
_entity.pdbx_description
1 polymer ?
#
loop_
_entity_poly.entity_id
_entity_poly.type
_entity_poly.pdbx_seq_one_letter_code
_entity_poly.pdbx_strand_id
1 'polypeptide(L)'
;MRFISEDDADVRPLWMSPQEISDPSEFIRQFCRMHSIADCRFFLWQMLSNSVSANNTDADASAGEQLYFFENLMPFIEAVFLLQYTDAEKVVDVSSENNAYHENIESSVSDKNSVMGASDYFPLTDQIEKSKLKKKLKKLKYHSVWYRERINDPCQVIQSFFDYSSLMSFKTNLYEILKVTSEDYFYQKGSPNSVSHHLERLESIINVAYLMNGENLGHIDIKSKLEDPQLPPVTQEMSHSLLTKEEILNPEKVLTSFFDYKSLKEWKKALIEINDFALSKHPAHEWGVWIDALPVFVHSVKLAEALCLIGCSEEQHIEQR
;
A
#
# COMPACT_ATOMS: atom_id res chain seq x y z
N MET A 1 20.66 -11.72 18.96
CA MET A 1 21.57 -10.56 18.89
C MET A 1 20.78 -9.40 18.31
N ARG A 2 20.56 -8.33 19.09
CA ARG A 2 20.04 -7.07 18.56
C ARG A 2 21.25 -6.16 18.35
N PHE A 3 21.57 -5.83 17.11
CA PHE A 3 22.49 -4.76 16.77
C PHE A 3 21.63 -3.50 16.61
N ILE A 4 21.21 -2.92 17.73
CA ILE A 4 20.62 -1.59 17.74
C ILE A 4 21.59 -0.79 18.59
N SER A 5 22.34 0.12 17.96
CA SER A 5 23.07 1.14 18.69
C SER A 5 22.03 2.09 19.28
N GLU A 6 22.08 2.32 20.58
CA GLU A 6 21.20 3.25 21.29
C GLU A 6 21.68 4.72 21.16
N ASP A 7 22.68 4.97 20.31
CA ASP A 7 23.26 6.29 20.11
C ASP A 7 22.73 6.92 18.81
N ASP A 8 22.05 8.06 18.93
CA ASP A 8 21.48 8.84 17.80
C ASP A 8 22.57 9.32 16.81
N ALA A 9 23.85 9.22 17.19
CA ALA A 9 25.00 9.52 16.33
C ALA A 9 25.51 8.34 15.50
N ASP A 10 24.94 7.14 15.64
CA ASP A 10 25.51 5.89 15.12
C ASP A 10 24.83 5.39 13.83
N VAL A 11 24.60 6.32 12.89
CA VAL A 11 24.14 6.00 11.52
C VAL A 11 25.30 5.49 10.64
N ARG A 12 26.38 5.02 11.26
CA ARG A 12 27.57 4.59 10.54
C ARG A 12 27.36 3.18 9.98
N PRO A 13 27.73 2.93 8.71
CA PRO A 13 27.83 1.58 8.17
C PRO A 13 28.65 0.70 9.12
N LEU A 14 28.10 -0.43 9.54
CA LEU A 14 28.75 -1.39 10.44
C LEU A 14 29.40 -2.54 9.67
N TRP A 15 28.90 -2.82 8.46
CA TRP A 15 29.29 -3.98 7.65
C TRP A 15 30.17 -3.60 6.47
N MET A 16 30.21 -2.32 6.10
CA MET A 16 31.10 -1.81 5.06
C MET A 16 32.51 -1.51 5.59
N SER A 17 33.52 -1.89 4.81
CA SER A 17 34.90 -1.46 4.99
C SER A 17 35.09 0.03 4.65
N PRO A 18 36.13 0.71 5.16
CA PRO A 18 36.41 2.10 4.81
C PRO A 18 36.52 2.36 3.31
N GLN A 19 37.00 1.38 2.55
CA GLN A 19 37.11 1.43 1.09
C GLN A 19 35.72 1.39 0.44
N GLU A 20 34.84 0.51 0.88
CA GLU A 20 33.46 0.41 0.36
C GLU A 20 32.64 1.66 0.73
N ILE A 21 32.86 2.24 1.91
CA ILE A 21 32.22 3.50 2.31
C ILE A 21 32.66 4.65 1.39
N SER A 22 33.90 4.63 0.89
CA SER A 22 34.42 5.67 -0.01
C SER A 22 33.84 5.59 -1.43
N ASP A 23 33.41 4.42 -1.88
CA ASP A 23 32.70 4.22 -3.16
C ASP A 23 31.58 3.17 -3.05
N PRO A 24 30.44 3.55 -2.44
CA PRO A 24 29.29 2.64 -2.30
C PRO A 24 28.70 2.20 -3.64
N SER A 25 28.89 3.00 -4.69
CA SER A 25 28.37 2.73 -6.03
C SER A 25 29.11 1.59 -6.74
N GLU A 26 30.44 1.50 -6.55
CA GLU A 26 31.19 0.34 -7.06
C GLU A 26 30.79 -0.94 -6.32
N PHE A 27 30.61 -0.89 -4.99
CA PHE A 27 30.16 -2.05 -4.23
C PHE A 27 28.80 -2.57 -4.71
N ILE A 28 27.81 -1.68 -4.89
CA ILE A 28 26.49 -2.04 -5.44
C ILE A 28 26.62 -2.70 -6.81
N ARG A 29 27.47 -2.16 -7.69
CA ARG A 29 27.71 -2.76 -9.02
C ARG A 29 28.36 -4.14 -8.92
N GLN A 30 29.29 -4.33 -7.99
CA GLN A 30 29.92 -5.63 -7.74
C GLN A 30 28.90 -6.65 -7.20
N PHE A 31 28.08 -6.26 -6.23
CA PHE A 31 27.01 -7.10 -5.70
C PHE A 31 26.05 -7.55 -6.81
N CYS A 32 25.57 -6.61 -7.63
CA CYS A 32 24.68 -6.89 -8.77
C CYS A 32 25.33 -7.74 -9.88
N ARG A 33 26.66 -7.81 -9.94
CA ARG A 33 27.38 -8.74 -10.84
C ARG A 33 27.48 -10.15 -10.27
N MET A 34 27.55 -10.27 -8.94
CA MET A 34 27.67 -11.55 -8.24
C MET A 34 26.33 -12.25 -8.01
N HIS A 35 25.26 -11.46 -7.84
CA HIS A 35 23.93 -11.98 -7.53
C HIS A 35 22.90 -11.43 -8.51
N SER A 36 22.21 -12.31 -9.23
CA SER A 36 21.04 -11.93 -9.99
C SER A 36 19.85 -11.70 -9.05
N ILE A 37 18.82 -11.01 -9.55
CA ILE A 37 17.58 -10.85 -8.77
C ILE A 37 16.91 -12.20 -8.44
N ALA A 38 17.09 -13.21 -9.30
CA ALA A 38 16.59 -14.55 -9.04
C ALA A 38 17.35 -15.19 -7.88
N ASP A 39 18.68 -15.05 -7.85
CA ASP A 39 19.52 -15.56 -6.76
C ASP A 39 19.18 -14.88 -5.44
N CYS A 40 19.02 -13.54 -5.44
CA CYS A 40 18.61 -12.81 -4.25
C CYS A 40 17.27 -13.31 -3.71
N ARG A 41 16.27 -13.51 -4.58
CA ARG A 41 14.96 -14.05 -4.18
C ARG A 41 15.08 -15.47 -3.63
N PHE A 42 15.87 -16.30 -4.28
CA PHE A 42 16.10 -17.69 -3.88
C PHE A 42 16.76 -17.76 -2.50
N PHE A 43 17.90 -17.08 -2.30
CA PHE A 43 18.62 -17.10 -1.02
C PHE A 43 17.79 -16.49 0.12
N LEU A 44 17.11 -15.36 -0.11
CA LEU A 44 16.23 -14.76 0.90
C LEU A 44 15.07 -15.67 1.29
N TRP A 45 14.41 -16.28 0.29
CA TRP A 45 13.34 -17.23 0.54
C TRP A 45 13.84 -18.46 1.30
N GLN A 46 15.01 -18.97 0.95
CA GLN A 46 15.59 -20.14 1.59
C GLN A 46 16.00 -19.85 3.05
N MET A 47 16.66 -18.71 3.30
CA MET A 47 16.98 -18.26 4.66
C MET A 47 15.71 -18.11 5.52
N LEU A 48 14.65 -17.52 4.95
CA LEU A 48 13.36 -17.39 5.63
C LEU A 48 12.70 -18.75 5.88
N SER A 49 12.66 -19.62 4.88
CA SER A 49 12.11 -20.98 4.98
C SER A 49 12.81 -21.80 6.06
N ASN A 50 14.14 -21.75 6.09
CA ASN A 50 14.94 -22.43 7.12
C ASN A 50 14.69 -21.86 8.53
N SER A 51 14.42 -20.56 8.66
CA SER A 51 14.11 -19.94 9.95
C SER A 51 12.72 -20.29 10.50
N VAL A 52 11.77 -20.65 9.63
CA VAL A 52 10.37 -20.94 9.98
C VAL A 52 10.09 -22.45 10.04
N SER A 53 10.85 -23.27 9.30
CA SER A 53 10.65 -24.72 9.29
C SER A 53 11.29 -25.42 10.49
N ALA A 54 10.48 -26.13 11.28
CA ALA A 54 10.95 -26.96 12.40
C ALA A 54 11.72 -28.22 11.95
N ASN A 55 11.58 -28.60 10.67
CA ASN A 55 12.33 -29.69 10.07
C ASN A 55 13.26 -29.07 9.03
N ASN A 56 14.57 -29.31 9.15
CA ASN A 56 15.55 -28.92 8.13
C ASN A 56 15.10 -29.48 6.78
N THR A 57 14.48 -28.64 5.95
CA THR A 57 14.24 -28.96 4.55
C THR A 57 15.59 -29.16 3.89
N ASP A 58 15.71 -30.16 3.01
CA ASP A 58 16.91 -30.36 2.20
C ASP A 58 17.24 -29.04 1.50
N ALA A 59 18.32 -28.43 1.96
CA ALA A 59 18.72 -27.09 1.56
C ALA A 59 19.54 -27.20 0.28
N ASP A 60 18.98 -26.74 -0.84
CA ASP A 60 19.69 -26.74 -2.12
C ASP A 60 20.95 -25.83 -2.08
N ALA A 61 20.89 -24.71 -1.36
CA ALA A 61 22.09 -23.96 -0.94
C ALA A 61 22.57 -24.35 0.45
N SER A 62 23.86 -24.63 0.56
CA SER A 62 24.54 -24.90 1.82
C SER A 62 24.45 -23.73 2.81
N ALA A 63 24.65 -24.02 4.10
CA ALA A 63 24.73 -22.98 5.13
C ALA A 63 25.84 -21.96 4.85
N GLY A 64 26.94 -22.39 4.20
CA GLY A 64 28.03 -21.51 3.79
C GLY A 64 27.62 -20.53 2.69
N GLU A 65 26.86 -20.96 1.70
CA GLU A 65 26.34 -20.08 0.64
C GLU A 65 25.32 -19.07 1.17
N GLN A 66 24.46 -19.49 2.10
CA GLN A 66 23.52 -18.58 2.77
C GLN A 66 24.23 -17.54 3.62
N LEU A 67 25.26 -17.95 4.38
CA LEU A 67 26.07 -17.03 5.18
C LEU A 67 26.83 -16.06 4.29
N TYR A 68 27.48 -16.54 3.22
CA TYR A 68 28.18 -15.71 2.25
C TYR A 68 27.22 -14.70 1.59
N PHE A 69 26.03 -15.12 1.17
CA PHE A 69 25.03 -14.22 0.62
C PHE A 69 24.61 -13.14 1.64
N PHE A 70 24.36 -13.53 2.89
CA PHE A 70 24.00 -12.59 3.95
C PHE A 70 25.12 -11.58 4.24
N GLU A 71 26.36 -12.04 4.32
CA GLU A 71 27.55 -11.20 4.51
C GLU A 71 27.72 -10.17 3.38
N ASN A 72 27.30 -10.49 2.15
CA ASN A 72 27.31 -9.55 1.02
C ASN A 72 26.07 -8.66 0.97
N LEU A 73 24.92 -9.15 1.45
CA LEU A 73 23.66 -8.41 1.47
C LEU A 73 23.69 -7.24 2.46
N MET A 74 24.32 -7.41 3.62
CA MET A 74 24.37 -6.37 4.65
C MET A 74 25.11 -5.10 4.19
N PRO A 75 26.36 -5.17 3.66
CA PRO A 75 27.03 -4.01 3.09
C PRO A 75 26.29 -3.43 1.87
N PHE A 76 25.54 -4.23 1.12
CA PHE A 76 24.71 -3.73 0.01
C PHE A 76 23.59 -2.81 0.51
N ILE A 77 22.89 -3.21 1.58
CA ILE A 77 21.84 -2.40 2.21
C ILE A 77 22.43 -1.08 2.72
N GLU A 78 23.59 -1.14 3.38
CA GLU A 78 24.29 0.06 3.87
C GLU A 78 24.76 0.97 2.73
N ALA A 79 25.27 0.41 1.64
CA ALA A 79 25.70 1.17 0.47
C ALA A 79 24.53 1.92 -0.19
N VAL A 80 23.36 1.27 -0.31
CA VAL A 80 22.13 1.91 -0.82
C VAL A 80 21.69 3.03 0.12
N PHE A 81 21.77 2.82 1.44
CA PHE A 81 21.45 3.84 2.42
C PHE A 81 22.35 5.08 2.30
N LEU A 82 23.68 4.90 2.18
CA LEU A 82 24.63 6.00 2.01
C LEU A 82 24.36 6.83 0.75
N LEU A 83 24.02 6.19 -0.38
CA LEU A 83 23.68 6.93 -1.61
C LEU A 83 22.43 7.79 -1.42
N GLN A 84 21.39 7.26 -0.79
CA GLN A 84 20.17 8.02 -0.53
C GLN A 84 20.40 9.19 0.44
N TYR A 85 21.27 9.00 1.43
CA TYR A 85 21.59 10.04 2.42
C TYR A 85 22.45 11.16 1.82
N THR A 86 23.47 10.82 1.04
CA THR A 86 24.33 11.81 0.35
C THR A 86 23.58 12.62 -0.71
N ASP A 87 22.60 12.03 -1.39
CA ASP A 87 21.73 12.76 -2.30
C ASP A 87 20.79 13.73 -1.56
N ALA A 88 20.34 13.38 -0.35
CA ALA A 88 19.50 14.25 0.47
C ALA A 88 20.27 15.48 1.00
N GLU A 89 21.54 15.32 1.40
CA GLU A 89 22.37 16.45 1.85
C GLU A 89 22.73 17.42 0.71
N LYS A 90 22.99 16.91 -0.50
CA LYS A 90 23.24 17.76 -1.68
C LYS A 90 22.04 18.62 -2.07
N VAL A 91 20.81 18.14 -1.85
CA VAL A 91 19.58 18.90 -2.13
C VAL A 91 19.39 20.04 -1.12
N VAL A 92 19.87 19.88 0.12
CA VAL A 92 19.82 20.92 1.15
C VAL A 92 20.85 22.01 0.86
N ASP A 93 22.09 21.65 0.47
CA ASP A 93 23.16 22.63 0.21
C ASP A 93 22.89 23.52 -1.01
N VAL A 94 22.25 22.98 -2.06
CA VAL A 94 21.88 23.77 -3.26
C VAL A 94 20.74 24.77 -2.98
N SER A 95 19.96 24.56 -1.91
CA SER A 95 18.90 25.50 -1.51
C SER A 95 19.41 26.69 -0.69
N SER A 96 20.62 26.61 -0.12
CA SER A 96 21.24 27.67 0.69
C SER A 96 22.07 28.67 -0.12
N GLU A 97 22.59 28.31 -1.29
CA GLU A 97 23.45 29.23 -2.08
C GLU A 97 22.67 30.22 -2.97
N ASN A 98 21.38 30.00 -3.22
CA ASN A 98 20.59 30.84 -4.14
C ASN A 98 19.92 32.08 -3.49
N ASN A 99 20.10 32.33 -2.19
CA ASN A 99 19.47 33.46 -1.49
C ASN A 99 20.42 34.64 -1.19
N ALA A 100 21.60 34.68 -1.80
CA ALA A 100 22.62 35.67 -1.46
C ALA A 100 22.91 36.73 -2.54
N TYR A 101 22.02 36.98 -3.51
CA TYR A 101 22.15 38.17 -4.38
C TYR A 101 20.78 38.64 -4.91
N HIS A 102 20.11 39.52 -4.17
CA HIS A 102 19.43 40.70 -4.75
C HIS A 102 18.75 41.50 -3.63
N GLU A 103 19.48 42.47 -3.08
CA GLU A 103 18.88 43.56 -2.31
C GLU A 103 19.27 44.89 -2.97
N ASN A 104 18.24 45.72 -3.20
CA ASN A 104 18.24 47.15 -3.53
C ASN A 104 18.53 47.59 -4.98
N ILE A 105 17.50 48.15 -5.63
CA ILE A 105 17.37 49.60 -5.90
C ILE A 105 15.94 49.93 -6.37
N GLU A 106 15.43 51.05 -5.87
CA GLU A 106 14.06 51.58 -5.93
C GLU A 106 13.61 52.21 -7.28
N SER A 107 12.27 52.35 -7.37
CA SER A 107 11.49 53.40 -8.07
C SER A 107 11.39 53.27 -9.61
N SER A 108 10.25 53.50 -10.29
CA SER A 108 9.26 54.56 -10.10
C SER A 108 8.01 54.34 -11.00
N VAL A 109 6.85 54.78 -10.49
CA VAL A 109 5.75 55.53 -11.16
C VAL A 109 4.88 54.88 -12.27
N SER A 110 3.57 54.81 -11.93
CA SER A 110 2.31 55.11 -12.68
C SER A 110 1.99 54.44 -14.02
N ASP A 111 0.84 53.75 -14.11
CA ASP A 111 -0.38 54.38 -14.66
C ASP A 111 -1.65 53.52 -14.54
N LYS A 112 -2.77 54.24 -14.56
CA LYS A 112 -4.16 53.85 -14.27
C LYS A 112 -4.83 53.10 -15.44
N ASN A 113 -5.74 52.16 -15.14
CA ASN A 113 -7.19 52.25 -15.41
C ASN A 113 -7.89 50.88 -15.48
N SER A 114 -8.87 50.69 -14.58
CA SER A 114 -10.26 50.26 -14.82
C SER A 114 -10.54 49.25 -15.95
N VAL A 115 -11.06 48.07 -15.59
CA VAL A 115 -12.42 47.62 -15.99
C VAL A 115 -12.99 46.71 -14.88
N MET A 116 -14.17 47.09 -14.40
CA MET A 116 -15.03 46.34 -13.49
C MET A 116 -15.83 45.30 -14.30
N GLY A 117 -15.77 44.03 -13.91
CA GLY A 117 -16.55 42.95 -14.52
C GLY A 117 -16.67 41.79 -13.54
N ALA A 118 -17.75 41.79 -12.78
CA ALA A 118 -18.07 40.79 -11.77
C ALA A 118 -18.29 39.40 -12.42
N SER A 119 -17.57 38.40 -11.93
CA SER A 119 -17.97 37.00 -11.98
C SER A 119 -17.31 36.29 -10.81
N ASP A 120 -17.93 36.45 -9.63
CA ASP A 120 -17.62 35.64 -8.46
C ASP A 120 -18.12 34.22 -8.73
N TYR A 121 -17.22 33.35 -9.20
CA TYR A 121 -17.38 31.90 -9.15
C TYR A 121 -16.23 31.30 -8.31
N PHE A 122 -16.63 30.60 -7.25
CA PHE A 122 -15.84 30.11 -6.12
C PHE A 122 -14.57 29.30 -6.49
N PRO A 123 -13.36 29.70 -6.00
CA PRO A 123 -12.17 28.85 -5.97
C PRO A 123 -11.92 28.16 -4.60
N LEU A 124 -12.78 28.39 -3.60
CA LEU A 124 -12.50 27.94 -2.22
C LEU A 124 -12.67 26.43 -2.02
N THR A 125 -13.59 25.78 -2.73
CA THR A 125 -13.93 24.36 -2.53
C THR A 125 -12.79 23.44 -2.99
N ASP A 126 -12.17 23.76 -4.12
CA ASP A 126 -11.12 22.95 -4.76
C ASP A 126 -9.79 22.97 -3.95
N GLN A 127 -9.46 24.09 -3.30
CA GLN A 127 -8.30 24.14 -2.40
C GLN A 127 -8.51 23.36 -1.10
N ILE A 128 -9.72 23.39 -0.53
CA ILE A 128 -10.05 22.68 0.70
C ILE A 128 -10.02 21.16 0.47
N GLU A 129 -10.57 20.67 -0.64
CA GLU A 129 -10.55 19.25 -1.02
C GLU A 129 -9.13 18.74 -1.28
N LYS A 130 -8.32 19.47 -2.04
CA LYS A 130 -6.89 19.15 -2.25
C LYS A 130 -6.10 19.11 -0.94
N SER A 131 -6.42 19.96 0.04
CA SER A 131 -5.76 19.96 1.34
C SER A 131 -6.14 18.74 2.21
N LYS A 132 -7.39 18.27 2.12
CA LYS A 132 -7.88 17.07 2.84
C LYS A 132 -7.31 15.80 2.24
N LEU A 133 -7.29 15.67 0.92
CA LEU A 133 -6.69 14.54 0.21
C LEU A 133 -5.19 14.41 0.52
N LYS A 134 -4.45 15.52 0.52
CA LYS A 134 -3.02 15.54 0.94
C LYS A 134 -2.83 15.04 2.38
N LYS A 135 -3.70 15.42 3.32
CA LYS A 135 -3.67 14.94 4.71
C LYS A 135 -3.96 13.44 4.80
N LYS A 136 -4.95 12.95 4.05
CA LYS A 136 -5.28 11.52 3.98
C LYS A 136 -4.14 10.69 3.41
N LEU A 137 -3.56 11.12 2.28
CA LEU A 137 -2.40 10.48 1.65
C LEU A 137 -1.20 10.43 2.60
N LYS A 138 -0.93 11.51 3.34
CA LYS A 138 0.14 11.53 4.36
C LYS A 138 -0.13 10.49 5.45
N LYS A 139 -1.36 10.42 5.98
CA LYS A 139 -1.75 9.43 7.00
C LYS A 139 -1.67 7.99 6.48
N LEU A 140 -1.96 7.77 5.21
CA LEU A 140 -1.87 6.47 4.57
C LEU A 140 -0.41 5.96 4.54
N LYS A 141 0.53 6.84 4.17
CA LYS A 141 1.98 6.58 4.18
C LYS A 141 2.50 6.16 5.56
N TYR A 142 2.00 6.76 6.64
CA TYR A 142 2.46 6.44 8.00
C TYR A 142 2.01 5.08 8.53
N HIS A 143 0.93 4.52 7.95
CA HIS A 143 0.32 3.33 8.52
C HIS A 143 0.41 2.11 7.61
N SER A 144 0.78 2.28 6.35
CA SER A 144 0.87 1.13 5.45
C SER A 144 2.10 0.29 5.66
N VAL A 145 1.89 -1.01 5.71
CA VAL A 145 2.96 -2.01 5.73
C VAL A 145 3.33 -2.39 4.30
N TRP A 146 2.35 -2.47 3.39
CA TRP A 146 2.58 -2.89 2.00
C TRP A 146 2.36 -1.78 0.95
N TYR A 147 2.39 -0.51 1.34
CA TYR A 147 2.27 0.61 0.38
C TYR A 147 3.61 0.91 -0.28
N ARG A 148 3.80 0.33 -1.47
CA ARG A 148 5.02 0.53 -2.27
C ARG A 148 4.95 1.76 -3.17
N GLU A 149 3.75 2.10 -3.65
CA GLU A 149 3.57 3.14 -4.67
C GLU A 149 2.49 4.16 -4.29
N ARG A 150 2.66 5.39 -4.77
CA ARG A 150 1.69 6.45 -4.52
C ARG A 150 0.40 6.15 -5.30
N ILE A 151 -0.73 6.03 -4.61
CA ILE A 151 -2.05 5.96 -5.27
C ILE A 151 -2.33 7.33 -5.86
N ASN A 152 -2.16 7.44 -7.19
CA ASN A 152 -2.47 8.65 -7.94
C ASN A 152 -3.91 8.65 -8.44
N ASP A 153 -4.40 7.47 -8.81
CA ASP A 153 -5.75 7.23 -9.30
C ASP A 153 -6.36 6.03 -8.55
N PRO A 154 -7.36 6.25 -7.68
CA PRO A 154 -8.07 5.18 -6.96
C PRO A 154 -8.68 4.13 -7.91
N CYS A 155 -9.16 4.55 -9.08
CA CYS A 155 -9.94 3.70 -9.97
C CYS A 155 -9.04 2.74 -10.76
N GLN A 156 -7.85 3.18 -11.17
CA GLN A 156 -6.80 2.28 -11.68
C GLN A 156 -6.45 1.16 -10.70
N VAL A 157 -6.42 1.45 -9.39
CA VAL A 157 -6.11 0.44 -8.38
C VAL A 157 -7.24 -0.58 -8.23
N ILE A 158 -8.50 -0.12 -8.31
CA ILE A 158 -9.68 -1.00 -8.35
C ILE A 158 -9.61 -1.90 -9.58
N GLN A 159 -9.38 -1.34 -10.77
CA GLN A 159 -9.28 -2.10 -12.02
C GLN A 159 -8.14 -3.12 -11.95
N SER A 160 -6.93 -2.70 -11.53
CA SER A 160 -5.77 -3.58 -11.36
C SER A 160 -6.02 -4.72 -10.37
N PHE A 161 -6.86 -4.50 -9.35
CA PHE A 161 -7.25 -5.55 -8.40
C PHE A 161 -8.14 -6.60 -9.09
N PHE A 162 -9.12 -6.18 -9.87
CA PHE A 162 -10.06 -7.08 -10.56
C PHE A 162 -9.49 -7.73 -11.82
N ASP A 163 -8.52 -7.10 -12.48
CA ASP A 163 -7.71 -7.72 -13.54
C ASP A 163 -6.88 -8.89 -13.02
N TYR A 164 -6.42 -8.79 -11.77
CA TYR A 164 -5.63 -9.83 -11.11
C TYR A 164 -6.49 -10.93 -10.50
N SER A 165 -7.59 -10.58 -9.84
CA SER A 165 -8.43 -11.52 -9.11
C SER A 165 -9.91 -11.27 -9.36
N SER A 166 -10.61 -12.29 -9.85
CA SER A 166 -12.07 -12.26 -9.84
C SER A 166 -12.62 -12.17 -8.42
N LEU A 167 -13.84 -11.68 -8.27
CA LEU A 167 -14.46 -11.52 -6.96
C LEU A 167 -14.61 -12.88 -6.25
N MET A 168 -14.93 -13.92 -7.00
CA MET A 168 -15.05 -15.29 -6.47
C MET A 168 -13.70 -15.84 -6.01
N SER A 169 -12.62 -15.58 -6.76
CA SER A 169 -11.26 -15.99 -6.36
C SER A 169 -10.83 -15.27 -5.10
N PHE A 170 -11.10 -13.96 -5.01
CA PHE A 170 -10.83 -13.17 -3.81
C PHE A 170 -11.58 -13.72 -2.58
N LYS A 171 -12.90 -13.98 -2.70
CA LYS A 171 -13.71 -14.58 -1.63
C LYS A 171 -13.12 -15.91 -1.16
N THR A 172 -12.77 -16.79 -2.10
CA THR A 172 -12.24 -18.12 -1.79
C THR A 172 -10.90 -18.03 -1.07
N ASN A 173 -9.97 -17.24 -1.60
CA ASN A 173 -8.63 -17.10 -1.02
C ASN A 173 -8.68 -16.43 0.36
N LEU A 174 -9.50 -15.37 0.53
CA LEU A 174 -9.66 -14.70 1.82
C LEU A 174 -10.28 -15.66 2.86
N TYR A 175 -11.30 -16.43 2.47
CA TYR A 175 -11.88 -17.43 3.37
C TYR A 175 -10.85 -18.46 3.82
N GLU A 176 -10.06 -19.02 2.89
CA GLU A 176 -9.02 -19.99 3.21
C GLU A 176 -7.95 -19.40 4.14
N ILE A 177 -7.49 -18.17 3.89
CA ILE A 177 -6.52 -17.48 4.76
C ILE A 177 -7.10 -17.28 6.16
N LEU A 178 -8.34 -16.84 6.28
CA LEU A 178 -8.96 -16.63 7.59
C LEU A 178 -9.22 -17.95 8.32
N LYS A 179 -9.61 -19.00 7.60
CA LYS A 179 -9.84 -20.33 8.15
C LYS A 179 -8.60 -20.87 8.84
N VAL A 180 -7.42 -20.77 8.21
CA VAL A 180 -6.17 -21.28 8.79
C VAL A 180 -5.73 -20.52 10.04
N THR A 181 -6.13 -19.25 10.23
CA THR A 181 -5.82 -18.54 11.48
C THR A 181 -6.50 -19.14 12.72
N SER A 182 -7.53 -19.95 12.49
CA SER A 182 -8.36 -20.58 13.53
C SER A 182 -8.12 -22.09 13.67
N GLU A 183 -7.25 -22.68 12.83
CA GLU A 183 -6.99 -24.12 12.82
C GLU A 183 -5.54 -24.42 13.20
N ASP A 184 -5.29 -25.65 13.68
CA ASP A 184 -3.95 -26.11 14.10
C ASP A 184 -3.07 -26.50 12.90
N TYR A 185 -3.12 -25.72 11.82
CA TYR A 185 -2.27 -25.90 10.66
C TYR A 185 -2.01 -24.57 9.93
N PHE A 186 -0.80 -24.45 9.37
CA PHE A 186 -0.39 -23.28 8.59
C PHE A 186 -0.92 -23.34 7.17
N TYR A 187 -1.02 -22.20 6.49
CA TYR A 187 -1.46 -22.13 5.10
C TYR A 187 -0.57 -22.96 4.16
N GLN A 188 -1.12 -24.02 3.57
CA GLN A 188 -0.38 -24.96 2.69
C GLN A 188 -0.70 -24.83 1.20
N LYS A 189 -1.63 -23.94 0.82
CA LYS A 189 -2.07 -23.83 -0.58
C LYS A 189 -1.08 -22.98 -1.38
N GLY A 190 -0.12 -23.63 -2.03
CA GLY A 190 0.91 -22.97 -2.82
C GLY A 190 2.05 -22.43 -1.96
N SER A 191 2.61 -21.28 -2.35
CA SER A 191 3.72 -20.66 -1.60
C SER A 191 3.19 -19.88 -0.39
N PRO A 192 3.87 -19.89 0.78
CA PRO A 192 3.57 -18.99 1.89
C PRO A 192 3.45 -17.52 1.48
N ASN A 193 4.19 -17.11 0.44
CA ASN A 193 4.13 -15.77 -0.14
C ASN A 193 2.75 -15.38 -0.71
N SER A 194 1.90 -16.37 -1.03
CA SER A 194 0.55 -16.11 -1.53
C SER A 194 -0.35 -15.44 -0.48
N VAL A 195 -0.21 -15.78 0.80
CA VAL A 195 -0.94 -15.14 1.90
C VAL A 195 -0.60 -13.66 1.94
N SER A 196 0.68 -13.32 2.03
CA SER A 196 1.13 -11.93 2.06
C SER A 196 0.71 -11.18 0.80
N HIS A 197 0.75 -11.82 -0.37
CA HIS A 197 0.29 -11.19 -1.61
C HIS A 197 -1.21 -10.87 -1.58
N HIS A 198 -2.05 -11.81 -1.14
CA HIS A 198 -3.50 -11.58 -1.03
C HIS A 198 -3.83 -10.48 -0.02
N LEU A 199 -3.13 -10.44 1.11
CA LEU A 199 -3.32 -9.40 2.13
C LEU A 199 -2.79 -8.03 1.68
N GLU A 200 -1.70 -7.97 0.91
CA GLU A 200 -1.21 -6.75 0.24
C GLU A 200 -2.26 -6.19 -0.72
N ARG A 201 -2.91 -7.05 -1.51
CA ARG A 201 -4.01 -6.64 -2.41
C ARG A 201 -5.24 -6.14 -1.64
N LEU A 202 -5.60 -6.82 -0.55
CA LEU A 202 -6.67 -6.36 0.35
C LEU A 202 -6.33 -5.01 0.99
N GLU A 203 -5.09 -4.80 1.45
CA GLU A 203 -4.65 -3.51 1.98
C GLU A 203 -4.76 -2.41 0.91
N SER A 204 -4.43 -2.73 -0.35
CA SER A 204 -4.53 -1.78 -1.45
C SER A 204 -5.95 -1.25 -1.65
N ILE A 205 -6.95 -2.15 -1.69
CA ILE A 205 -8.36 -1.73 -1.83
C ILE A 205 -8.91 -1.04 -0.58
N ILE A 206 -8.41 -1.38 0.62
CA ILE A 206 -8.72 -0.64 1.86
C ILE A 206 -8.16 0.78 1.81
N ASN A 207 -6.94 0.94 1.29
CA ASN A 207 -6.31 2.24 1.13
C ASN A 207 -7.08 3.12 0.13
N VAL A 208 -7.49 2.55 -1.01
CA VAL A 208 -8.37 3.19 -1.99
C VAL A 208 -9.69 3.62 -1.34
N ALA A 209 -10.35 2.70 -0.65
CA ALA A 209 -11.60 2.97 0.05
C ALA A 209 -11.47 4.12 1.06
N TYR A 210 -10.34 4.22 1.76
CA TYR A 210 -10.09 5.31 2.70
C TYR A 210 -9.95 6.69 2.02
N LEU A 211 -9.32 6.72 0.85
CA LEU A 211 -9.21 7.94 0.04
C LEU A 211 -10.61 8.38 -0.41
N MET A 212 -11.40 7.46 -0.95
CA MET A 212 -12.76 7.72 -1.44
C MET A 212 -13.76 8.03 -0.31
N ASN A 213 -13.58 7.44 0.89
CA ASN A 213 -14.53 7.59 2.00
C ASN A 213 -14.61 9.05 2.50
N GLY A 214 -15.75 9.71 2.29
CA GLY A 214 -15.98 11.09 2.72
C GLY A 214 -15.38 12.15 1.79
N GLU A 215 -14.89 11.76 0.62
CA GLU A 215 -14.75 12.68 -0.51
C GLU A 215 -16.08 12.63 -1.26
N ASN A 216 -16.74 13.78 -1.44
CA ASN A 216 -17.73 13.90 -2.51
C ASN A 216 -16.91 13.82 -3.79
N LEU A 217 -16.65 12.62 -4.33
CA LEU A 217 -16.26 12.46 -5.72
C LEU A 217 -17.34 13.20 -6.51
N GLY A 218 -17.00 14.40 -6.97
CA GLY A 218 -17.97 15.47 -7.15
C GLY A 218 -19.19 14.98 -7.91
N HIS A 219 -20.34 14.95 -7.23
CA HIS A 219 -21.67 14.80 -7.80
C HIS A 219 -21.66 14.11 -9.18
N ILE A 220 -21.28 12.83 -9.26
CA ILE A 220 -21.78 12.02 -10.36
C ILE A 220 -23.26 11.89 -10.06
N ASP A 221 -24.03 12.69 -10.76
CA ASP A 221 -25.46 12.77 -10.66
C ASP A 221 -26.08 11.46 -11.14
N ILE A 222 -26.01 10.42 -10.29
CA ILE A 222 -26.75 9.16 -10.46
C ILE A 222 -28.26 9.45 -10.47
N LYS A 223 -28.70 10.65 -10.05
CA LYS A 223 -30.11 11.04 -10.04
C LYS A 223 -30.63 11.62 -11.36
N SER A 224 -29.80 12.07 -12.31
CA SER A 224 -30.31 12.58 -13.60
C SER A 224 -30.55 11.52 -14.68
N LYS A 225 -30.30 10.24 -14.40
CA LYS A 225 -30.72 9.12 -15.28
C LYS A 225 -31.75 8.17 -14.65
N LEU A 226 -32.41 8.56 -13.57
CA LEU A 226 -33.49 7.77 -12.96
C LEU A 226 -34.85 7.96 -13.66
N GLU A 227 -34.87 7.99 -15.00
CA GLU A 227 -36.12 7.79 -15.78
C GLU A 227 -36.21 6.42 -16.43
N ASP A 228 -35.22 5.53 -16.24
CA ASP A 228 -35.39 4.11 -16.53
C ASP A 228 -34.60 3.24 -15.52
N PRO A 229 -35.26 2.43 -14.67
CA PRO A 229 -34.60 1.60 -13.67
C PRO A 229 -33.99 0.36 -14.31
N GLN A 230 -33.01 0.53 -15.19
CA GLN A 230 -32.10 -0.54 -15.55
C GLN A 230 -31.01 -0.57 -14.48
N LEU A 231 -31.12 -1.54 -13.57
CA LEU A 231 -30.07 -1.86 -12.60
C LEU A 231 -28.71 -1.90 -13.32
N PRO A 232 -27.60 -1.45 -12.67
CA PRO A 232 -26.27 -1.69 -13.22
C PRO A 232 -26.16 -3.19 -13.56
N PRO A 233 -25.54 -3.56 -14.69
CA PRO A 233 -25.51 -4.95 -15.13
C PRO A 233 -24.87 -5.78 -14.01
N VAL A 234 -25.72 -6.49 -13.27
CA VAL A 234 -25.32 -7.42 -12.23
C VAL A 234 -24.51 -8.48 -12.95
N THR A 235 -23.19 -8.37 -12.88
CA THR A 235 -22.30 -9.40 -13.41
C THR A 235 -22.67 -10.72 -12.74
N GLN A 236 -22.56 -11.83 -13.48
CA GLN A 236 -22.91 -13.17 -12.97
C GLN A 236 -22.24 -13.48 -11.61
N GLU A 237 -21.11 -12.83 -11.31
CA GLU A 237 -20.37 -12.90 -10.05
C GLU A 237 -21.09 -12.28 -8.83
N MET A 238 -22.05 -11.37 -9.04
CA MET A 238 -22.83 -10.73 -7.97
C MET A 238 -24.09 -11.52 -7.55
N SER A 239 -24.34 -12.67 -8.17
CA SER A 239 -25.47 -13.55 -7.82
C SER A 239 -25.45 -14.04 -6.37
N HIS A 240 -24.29 -13.97 -5.71
CA HIS A 240 -24.09 -14.25 -4.29
C HIS A 240 -23.43 -13.06 -3.58
N SER A 241 -23.96 -11.86 -3.82
CA SER A 241 -23.50 -10.65 -3.16
C SER A 241 -23.85 -10.65 -1.67
N LEU A 242 -22.93 -10.16 -0.85
CA LEU A 242 -23.17 -9.87 0.56
C LEU A 242 -23.77 -8.47 0.77
N LEU A 243 -23.81 -7.64 -0.28
CA LEU A 243 -24.45 -6.34 -0.24
C LEU A 243 -25.97 -6.48 -0.14
N THR A 244 -26.56 -5.65 0.71
CA THR A 244 -27.99 -5.40 0.73
C THR A 244 -28.42 -4.61 -0.50
N LYS A 245 -29.71 -4.63 -0.84
CA LYS A 245 -30.25 -3.84 -1.95
C LYS A 245 -29.96 -2.35 -1.82
N GLU A 246 -29.94 -1.83 -0.60
CA GLU A 246 -29.62 -0.43 -0.32
C GLU A 246 -28.14 -0.11 -0.58
N GLU A 247 -27.25 -1.03 -0.23
CA GLU A 247 -25.81 -0.91 -0.49
C GLU A 247 -25.48 -1.06 -1.98
N ILE A 248 -26.24 -1.86 -2.74
CA ILE A 248 -26.09 -1.95 -4.21
C ILE A 248 -26.46 -0.61 -4.87
N LEU A 249 -27.52 0.05 -4.40
CA LEU A 249 -27.95 1.35 -4.92
C LEU A 249 -27.03 2.50 -4.47
N ASN A 250 -26.31 2.33 -3.38
CA ASN A 250 -25.40 3.32 -2.84
C ASN A 250 -24.14 2.65 -2.23
N PRO A 251 -23.19 2.23 -3.09
CA PRO A 251 -21.99 1.50 -2.65
C PRO A 251 -21.06 2.37 -1.78
N GLU A 252 -21.13 3.69 -1.88
CA GLU A 252 -20.32 4.60 -1.05
C GLU A 252 -20.64 4.46 0.44
N LYS A 253 -21.89 4.16 0.80
CA LYS A 253 -22.28 3.87 2.20
C LYS A 253 -21.50 2.71 2.79
N VAL A 254 -21.13 1.72 1.96
CA VAL A 254 -20.33 0.57 2.39
C VAL A 254 -18.95 1.03 2.85
N LEU A 255 -18.34 2.00 2.16
CA LEU A 255 -17.04 2.56 2.54
C LEU A 255 -17.10 3.18 3.95
N THR A 256 -18.15 3.96 4.22
CA THR A 256 -18.34 4.56 5.55
C THR A 256 -18.52 3.49 6.62
N SER A 257 -19.46 2.55 6.41
CA SER A 257 -19.72 1.47 7.37
C SER A 257 -18.51 0.56 7.63
N PHE A 258 -17.65 0.38 6.62
CA PHE A 258 -16.42 -0.39 6.71
C PHE A 258 -15.43 0.24 7.70
N PHE A 259 -15.33 1.57 7.70
CA PHE A 259 -14.47 2.31 8.62
C PHE A 259 -15.11 2.63 9.97
N ASP A 260 -16.44 2.56 10.07
CA ASP A 260 -17.16 2.60 11.35
C ASP A 260 -16.94 1.30 12.15
N TYR A 261 -16.85 0.16 11.47
CA TYR A 261 -16.54 -1.12 12.10
C TYR A 261 -15.10 -1.17 12.65
N LYS A 262 -14.12 -0.79 11.83
CA LYS A 262 -12.70 -0.68 12.22
C LYS A 262 -12.09 0.51 11.54
N SER A 263 -11.34 1.33 12.28
CA SER A 263 -10.54 2.41 11.71
C SER A 263 -9.46 1.85 10.78
N LEU A 264 -8.93 2.70 9.89
CA LEU A 264 -7.82 2.32 8.99
C LEU A 264 -6.64 1.68 9.75
N LYS A 265 -6.30 2.21 10.94
CA LYS A 265 -5.21 1.68 11.77
C LYS A 265 -5.51 0.28 12.28
N GLU A 266 -6.75 0.05 12.72
CA GLU A 266 -7.19 -1.26 13.22
C GLU A 266 -7.29 -2.30 12.11
N TRP A 267 -7.73 -1.91 10.91
CA TRP A 267 -7.70 -2.78 9.74
C TRP A 267 -6.28 -3.23 9.41
N LYS A 268 -5.31 -2.30 9.36
CA LYS A 268 -3.91 -2.66 9.08
C LYS A 268 -3.31 -3.57 10.15
N LYS A 269 -3.60 -3.29 11.42
CA LYS A 269 -3.20 -4.17 12.53
C LYS A 269 -3.80 -5.58 12.37
N ALA A 270 -5.08 -5.67 12.02
CA ALA A 270 -5.74 -6.95 11.78
C ALA A 270 -5.12 -7.72 10.61
N LEU A 271 -4.75 -7.05 9.50
CA LEU A 271 -4.09 -7.72 8.38
C LEU A 271 -2.71 -8.28 8.75
N ILE A 272 -1.94 -7.58 9.58
CA ILE A 272 -0.65 -8.07 10.09
C ILE A 272 -0.88 -9.31 10.96
N GLU A 273 -1.81 -9.24 11.91
CA GLU A 273 -2.15 -10.38 12.77
C GLU A 273 -2.62 -11.59 11.95
N ILE A 274 -3.50 -11.37 10.97
CA ILE A 274 -3.95 -12.43 10.05
C ILE A 274 -2.77 -13.04 9.29
N ASN A 275 -1.85 -12.21 8.78
CA ASN A 275 -0.66 -12.69 8.07
C ASN A 275 0.21 -13.57 8.99
N ASP A 276 0.49 -13.09 10.20
CA ASP A 276 1.36 -13.79 11.15
C ASP A 276 0.76 -15.14 11.56
N PHE A 277 -0.55 -15.18 11.85
CA PHE A 277 -1.22 -16.41 12.27
C PHE A 277 -1.53 -17.37 11.11
N ALA A 278 -1.79 -16.87 9.90
CA ALA A 278 -1.99 -17.73 8.74
C ALA A 278 -0.69 -18.46 8.33
N LEU A 279 0.47 -17.87 8.66
CA LEU A 279 1.79 -18.45 8.42
C LEU A 279 2.37 -19.19 9.64
N SER A 280 1.69 -19.13 10.78
CA SER A 280 2.07 -19.82 12.01
C SER A 280 1.53 -21.26 12.03
N LYS A 281 2.23 -22.14 12.76
CA LYS A 281 1.73 -23.49 13.09
C LYS A 281 0.68 -23.48 14.21
N HIS A 282 0.66 -22.41 14.99
CA HIS A 282 -0.22 -22.27 16.14
C HIS A 282 -1.39 -21.35 15.82
N PRO A 283 -2.62 -21.74 16.17
CA PRO A 283 -3.79 -20.90 15.96
C PRO A 283 -3.72 -19.65 16.86
N ALA A 284 -4.41 -18.59 16.44
CA ALA A 284 -4.36 -17.30 17.15
C ALA A 284 -4.80 -17.40 18.63
N HIS A 285 -5.81 -18.22 18.91
CA HIS A 285 -6.41 -18.34 20.23
C HIS A 285 -5.47 -18.95 21.28
N GLU A 286 -4.51 -19.80 20.87
CA GLU A 286 -3.48 -20.35 21.76
C GLU A 286 -2.53 -19.25 22.29
N TRP A 287 -2.40 -18.15 21.56
CA TRP A 287 -1.55 -17.01 21.89
C TRP A 287 -2.32 -15.85 22.53
N GLY A 288 -3.58 -16.08 22.90
CA GLY A 288 -4.47 -15.05 23.45
C GLY A 288 -4.87 -13.98 22.44
N VAL A 289 -4.67 -14.23 21.14
CA VAL A 289 -5.12 -13.35 20.06
C VAL A 289 -6.44 -13.86 19.51
N TRP A 290 -7.45 -12.98 19.51
CA TRP A 290 -8.76 -13.31 18.97
C TRP A 290 -8.97 -12.57 17.65
N ILE A 291 -8.87 -13.32 16.54
CA ILE A 291 -9.21 -12.82 15.21
C ILE A 291 -10.66 -13.18 14.95
N ASP A 292 -11.53 -12.16 14.92
CA ASP A 292 -12.92 -12.37 14.54
C ASP A 292 -13.04 -12.51 13.01
N ALA A 293 -12.75 -13.73 12.54
CA ALA A 293 -12.61 -14.06 11.13
C ALA A 293 -13.89 -13.77 10.33
N LEU A 294 -15.07 -13.98 10.92
CA LEU A 294 -16.34 -13.82 10.21
C LEU A 294 -16.64 -12.35 9.86
N PRO A 295 -16.61 -11.38 10.80
CA PRO A 295 -16.73 -9.96 10.47
C PRO A 295 -15.64 -9.47 9.53
N VAL A 296 -14.38 -9.91 9.71
CA VAL A 296 -13.31 -9.57 8.77
C VAL A 296 -13.67 -10.00 7.35
N PHE A 297 -14.10 -11.25 7.18
CA PHE A 297 -14.55 -11.76 5.89
C PHE A 297 -15.71 -10.95 5.31
N VAL A 298 -16.78 -10.75 6.09
CA VAL A 298 -17.99 -10.06 5.63
C VAL A 298 -17.68 -8.63 5.21
N HIS A 299 -16.97 -7.86 6.04
CA HIS A 299 -16.66 -6.46 5.73
C HIS A 299 -15.69 -6.33 4.55
N SER A 300 -14.67 -7.18 4.44
CA SER A 300 -13.74 -7.17 3.31
C SER A 300 -14.40 -7.56 1.99
N VAL A 301 -15.30 -8.54 2.00
CA VAL A 301 -16.05 -8.95 0.80
C VAL A 301 -17.04 -7.88 0.38
N LYS A 302 -17.81 -7.30 1.32
CA LYS A 302 -18.69 -6.16 1.03
C LYS A 302 -17.92 -4.99 0.43
N LEU A 303 -16.73 -4.70 0.97
CA LEU A 303 -15.87 -3.63 0.44
C LEU A 303 -15.48 -3.90 -1.01
N ALA A 304 -15.00 -5.11 -1.32
CA ALA A 304 -14.63 -5.49 -2.68
C ALA A 304 -15.83 -5.40 -3.64
N GLU A 305 -17.01 -5.88 -3.23
CA GLU A 305 -18.24 -5.78 -4.02
C GLU A 305 -18.64 -4.33 -4.30
N ALA A 306 -18.59 -3.46 -3.28
CA ALA A 306 -18.90 -2.05 -3.43
C ALA A 306 -17.92 -1.33 -4.38
N LEU A 307 -16.61 -1.61 -4.24
CA LEU A 307 -15.59 -1.03 -5.12
C LEU A 307 -15.72 -1.54 -6.56
N CYS A 308 -16.15 -2.79 -6.77
CA CYS A 308 -16.46 -3.31 -8.10
C CYS A 308 -17.58 -2.51 -8.76
N LEU A 309 -18.68 -2.22 -8.03
CA LEU A 309 -19.77 -1.39 -8.54
C LEU A 309 -19.33 0.03 -8.87
N ILE A 310 -18.48 0.63 -8.03
CA ILE A 310 -17.97 1.99 -8.24
C ILE A 310 -17.05 2.02 -9.47
N GLY A 311 -16.11 1.08 -9.58
CA GLY A 311 -15.19 0.99 -10.71
C GLY A 311 -15.90 0.77 -12.06
N CYS A 312 -16.91 -0.11 -12.10
CA CYS A 312 -17.69 -0.35 -13.33
C CYS A 312 -18.57 0.85 -13.75
N SER A 313 -18.98 1.70 -12.79
CA SER A 313 -19.82 2.86 -13.10
C SER A 313 -19.04 4.00 -13.79
N GLU A 314 -17.72 4.09 -13.56
CA GLU A 314 -16.89 5.11 -14.18
C GLU A 314 -16.49 4.79 -15.63
N GLU A 315 -16.28 3.52 -15.97
CA GLU A 315 -15.95 3.10 -17.35
C GLU A 315 -17.08 3.48 -18.33
N GLN A 316 -18.35 3.35 -17.91
CA GLN A 316 -19.52 3.73 -18.72
C GLN A 316 -19.63 5.24 -18.97
N HIS A 317 -19.03 6.07 -18.12
CA HIS A 317 -19.01 7.52 -18.27
C HIS A 317 -17.92 8.00 -19.24
N ILE A 318 -16.85 7.22 -19.43
CA ILE A 318 -15.74 7.55 -20.33
C ILE A 318 -16.09 7.19 -21.79
N GLU A 319 -16.82 6.10 -22.03
CA GLU A 319 -17.23 5.69 -23.39
C GLU A 319 -18.35 6.56 -24.02
N GLN A 320 -18.99 7.44 -23.25
CA GLN A 320 -20.07 8.33 -23.73
C GLN A 320 -19.61 9.77 -24.04
N ARG A 321 -18.31 10.06 -24.04
CA ARG A 321 -17.73 11.36 -24.44
C ARG A 321 -16.99 11.28 -25.77
#